data_AF-A0A7C7SY60-F1
#
_entry.id   AF-A0A7C7SY60-F1
#
_cell.length_a   1.000
_cell.length_b   1.000
_cell.length_c   1.000
_cell.angle_alpha   90.00
_cell.angle_beta   90.00
_cell.angle_gamma   90.00
#
_symmetry.space_group_name_H-M   'P 1'
#
loop_
_entity.id
_entity.type
_entity.pdbx_description
1 polymer ?
#
loop_
_entity_poly.entity_id
_entity_poly.type
_entity_poly.pdbx_seq_one_letter_code
_entity_poly.pdbx_strand_id
1 'polypeptide(L)'
;MEPKINLGPFRFLPCTVEIDGTPDVEDWTGPLQFAIWCQRASPWWIGDLLNAGDARFGEVFSQACEGIISAEMLQRYESVARRVPPKNRRPGLSWSSHAAIARLPDDLQIRLLADAEKNGWNSTDLRVQAREALAARNEGRG
;
A
#
# COMPACT_ATOMS: atom_id res chain seq x y z
N MET A 1 11.87 -22.28 9.18
CA MET A 1 11.43 -22.77 7.85
C MET A 1 11.26 -21.53 6.99
N GLU A 2 11.85 -21.49 5.79
CA GLU A 2 11.62 -20.36 4.89
C GLU A 2 10.15 -20.29 4.49
N PRO A 3 9.56 -19.09 4.42
CA PRO A 3 8.18 -18.93 4.01
C PRO A 3 8.05 -19.35 2.54
N LYS A 4 7.04 -20.18 2.25
CA LYS A 4 6.72 -20.62 0.89
C LYS A 4 5.21 -20.61 0.68
N ILE A 5 4.80 -20.29 -0.55
CA ILE A 5 3.41 -20.35 -1.00
C ILE A 5 3.38 -21.12 -2.31
N ASN A 6 2.46 -22.08 -2.44
CA ASN A 6 2.28 -22.85 -3.66
C ASN A 6 0.98 -22.42 -4.35
N LEU A 7 1.06 -22.12 -5.64
CA LEU A 7 -0.10 -21.90 -6.51
C LEU A 7 0.04 -22.82 -7.72
N GLY A 8 -0.59 -23.99 -7.65
CA GLY A 8 -0.38 -25.04 -8.66
C GLY A 8 1.10 -25.45 -8.74
N PRO A 9 1.70 -25.47 -9.95
CA PRO A 9 3.12 -25.82 -10.13
C PRO A 9 4.09 -24.68 -9.77
N PHE A 10 3.60 -23.52 -9.33
CA PHE A 10 4.43 -22.37 -8.99
C PHE A 10 4.67 -22.30 -7.48
N ARG A 11 5.95 -22.34 -7.08
CA ARG A 11 6.38 -22.24 -5.68
C ARG A 11 7.07 -20.90 -5.45
N PHE A 12 6.41 -20.03 -4.70
CA PHE A 12 6.91 -18.72 -4.31
C PHE A 12 7.83 -18.84 -3.11
N LEU A 13 9.08 -18.41 -3.28
CA LEU A 13 10.12 -18.29 -2.27
C LEU A 13 10.51 -16.81 -2.10
N PRO A 14 11.26 -16.42 -1.04
CA PRO A 14 11.51 -15.01 -0.74
C PRO A 14 12.07 -14.15 -1.89
N CYS A 15 12.87 -14.73 -2.79
CA CYS A 15 13.51 -14.03 -3.89
C CYS A 15 13.39 -14.75 -5.25
N THR A 16 12.55 -15.77 -5.37
CA THR A 16 12.38 -16.53 -6.62
C THR A 16 11.03 -17.23 -6.68
N VAL A 17 10.61 -17.60 -7.88
CA VAL A 17 9.50 -18.53 -8.11
C VAL A 17 10.08 -19.74 -8.82
N GLU A 18 9.97 -20.91 -8.20
CA GLU A 18 10.29 -22.18 -8.84
C GLU A 18 9.05 -22.71 -9.55
N ILE A 19 9.25 -23.34 -10.72
CA ILE A 19 8.18 -23.87 -11.55
C ILE A 19 8.41 -25.36 -11.74
N ASP A 20 7.48 -26.16 -11.24
CA ASP A 20 7.52 -27.61 -11.35
C ASP A 20 6.93 -28.03 -12.72
N GLY A 21 7.74 -28.63 -13.58
CA GLY A 21 7.31 -29.12 -14.90
C GLY A 21 7.18 -28.02 -15.96
N THR A 22 6.26 -28.21 -16.91
CA THR A 22 6.01 -27.31 -18.04
C THR A 22 4.54 -26.90 -18.10
N PRO A 23 4.08 -26.00 -17.21
CA PRO A 23 2.69 -25.55 -17.20
C PRO A 23 2.31 -24.79 -18.48
N ASP A 24 1.06 -24.95 -18.90
CA ASP A 24 0.48 -24.24 -20.05
C ASP A 24 0.32 -22.75 -19.73
N VAL A 25 0.28 -21.89 -20.74
CA VAL A 25 0.28 -20.42 -20.57
C VAL A 25 -0.90 -19.93 -19.72
N GLU A 26 -2.03 -20.62 -19.75
CA GLU A 26 -3.22 -20.35 -18.98
C GLU A 26 -2.96 -20.44 -17.45
N ASP A 27 -2.07 -21.34 -17.02
CA ASP A 27 -1.74 -21.55 -15.61
C ASP A 27 -0.91 -20.40 -15.01
N TRP A 28 -0.28 -19.56 -15.84
CA TRP A 28 0.61 -18.48 -15.39
C TRP A 28 -0.13 -17.25 -14.90
N THR A 29 -1.34 -17.02 -15.41
CA THR A 29 -2.08 -15.77 -15.20
C THR A 29 -2.41 -15.58 -13.71
N GLY A 30 -2.87 -16.64 -13.03
CA GLY A 30 -3.22 -16.60 -11.61
C GLY A 30 -2.01 -16.29 -10.69
N PRO A 31 -0.91 -17.06 -10.77
CA PRO A 31 0.32 -16.80 -10.03
C PRO A 31 0.89 -15.39 -10.27
N LEU A 32 0.89 -14.91 -11.52
CA LEU A 32 1.35 -13.55 -11.84
C LEU A 32 0.44 -12.49 -11.21
N GLN A 33 -0.88 -12.64 -11.33
CA GLN A 33 -1.86 -11.76 -10.70
C GLN A 33 -1.70 -11.74 -9.17
N PHE A 34 -1.47 -12.91 -8.56
CA PHE A 34 -1.22 -13.02 -7.13
C PHE A 34 0.06 -12.28 -6.72
N ALA A 35 1.15 -12.45 -7.46
CA ALA A 35 2.41 -11.74 -7.20
C ALA A 35 2.22 -10.22 -7.24
N ILE A 36 1.54 -9.71 -8.27
CA ILE A 36 1.22 -8.29 -8.43
C ILE A 36 0.31 -7.81 -7.29
N TRP A 37 -0.69 -8.60 -6.91
CA TRP A 37 -1.60 -8.28 -5.81
C TRP A 37 -0.84 -8.16 -4.49
N CYS A 38 0.00 -9.14 -4.16
CA CYS A 38 0.87 -9.11 -2.98
C CYS A 38 1.81 -7.90 -2.98
N GLN A 39 2.43 -7.59 -4.13
CA GLN A 39 3.32 -6.43 -4.26
C GLN A 39 2.59 -5.09 -4.01
N ARG A 40 1.33 -4.98 -4.45
CA ARG A 40 0.51 -3.77 -4.25
C ARG A 40 -0.11 -3.70 -2.85
N ALA A 41 -0.44 -4.83 -2.25
CA ALA A 41 -1.14 -4.92 -0.99
C ALA A 41 -0.21 -4.95 0.23
N SER A 42 1.03 -5.47 0.09
CA SER A 42 1.94 -5.63 1.23
C SER A 42 2.25 -4.34 2.00
N PRO A 43 2.42 -3.16 1.37
CA PRO A 43 2.58 -1.91 2.12
C PRO A 43 1.40 -1.58 3.02
N TRP A 44 0.18 -1.94 2.59
CA TRP A 44 -1.04 -1.74 3.38
C TRP A 44 -1.13 -2.76 4.51
N TRP A 45 -0.86 -4.04 4.24
CA TRP A 45 -0.85 -5.07 5.29
C TRP A 45 0.15 -4.74 6.38
N ILE A 46 1.36 -4.31 6.02
CA ILE A 46 2.38 -3.89 6.99
C ILE A 46 1.84 -2.73 7.84
N GLY A 47 1.35 -1.65 7.22
CA GLY A 47 0.85 -0.49 7.94
C GLY A 47 -0.39 -0.80 8.81
N ASP A 48 -1.31 -1.63 8.35
CA ASP A 48 -2.52 -2.00 9.09
C ASP A 48 -2.19 -2.89 10.29
N LEU A 49 -1.29 -3.87 10.12
CA LEU A 49 -0.80 -4.71 11.23
C LEU A 49 -0.06 -3.89 12.27
N LEU A 50 0.79 -2.95 11.84
CA LEU A 50 1.50 -2.05 12.76
C LEU A 50 0.52 -1.19 13.58
N ASN A 51 -0.44 -0.54 12.92
CA ASN A 51 -1.45 0.27 13.60
C ASN A 51 -2.33 -0.56 14.55
N ALA A 52 -2.76 -1.74 14.13
CA ALA A 52 -3.62 -2.61 14.96
C ALA A 52 -2.85 -3.20 16.14
N GLY A 53 -1.57 -3.56 15.94
CA GLY A 53 -0.68 -4.07 16.98
C GLY A 53 -0.38 -3.01 18.03
N ASP A 54 0.05 -1.81 17.61
CA ASP A 54 0.33 -0.70 18.52
C ASP A 54 -0.92 -0.30 19.31
N ALA A 55 -2.08 -0.17 18.65
CA ALA A 55 -3.34 0.15 19.33
C ALA A 55 -3.75 -0.89 20.39
N ARG A 56 -3.35 -2.16 20.24
CA ARG A 56 -3.74 -3.25 21.15
C ARG A 56 -2.70 -3.52 22.24
N PHE A 57 -1.42 -3.34 21.95
CA PHE A 57 -0.32 -3.81 22.80
C PHE A 57 0.70 -2.71 23.15
N GLY A 58 0.64 -1.55 22.47
CA GLY A 58 1.53 -0.42 22.68
C GLY A 58 3.02 -0.79 22.60
N GLU A 59 3.79 -0.31 23.56
CA GLU A 59 5.25 -0.46 23.64
C GLU A 59 5.74 -1.90 23.50
N VAL A 60 5.00 -2.89 24.02
CA VAL A 60 5.38 -4.31 23.92
C VAL A 60 5.41 -4.78 22.46
N PHE A 61 4.49 -4.28 21.63
CA PHE A 61 4.48 -4.61 20.21
C PHE A 61 5.58 -3.87 19.45
N SER A 62 5.84 -2.60 19.79
CA SER A 62 6.98 -1.84 19.25
C SER A 62 8.30 -2.58 19.47
N GLN A 63 8.54 -3.08 20.68
CA GLN A 63 9.72 -3.89 21.03
C GLN A 63 9.76 -5.22 20.26
N ALA A 64 8.61 -5.89 20.09
CA ALA A 64 8.54 -7.14 19.32
C ALA A 64 8.81 -6.93 17.81
N CYS A 65 8.60 -5.72 17.29
CA CYS A 65 8.91 -5.36 15.92
C CYS A 65 10.39 -4.99 15.71
N GLU A 66 11.15 -4.73 16.77
CA GLU A 66 12.58 -4.43 16.68
C GLU A 66 13.33 -5.58 15.98
N GLY A 67 14.15 -5.25 14.98
CA GLY A 67 14.90 -6.24 14.19
C GLY A 67 14.10 -6.92 13.07
N ILE A 68 12.76 -6.81 13.05
CA ILE A 68 11.92 -7.28 11.93
C ILE A 68 11.78 -6.19 10.86
N ILE A 69 11.60 -4.94 11.30
CA ILE A 69 11.40 -3.78 10.45
C ILE A 69 12.22 -2.61 10.98
N SER A 70 12.81 -1.81 10.09
CA SER A 70 13.52 -0.60 10.51
C SER A 70 12.54 0.45 11.04
N ALA A 71 13.00 1.29 11.97
CA ALA A 71 12.19 2.39 12.49
C ALA A 71 11.67 3.32 11.37
N GLU A 72 12.47 3.56 10.34
CA GLU A 72 12.06 4.35 9.17
C GLU A 72 10.91 3.69 8.40
N MET A 73 11.02 2.39 8.10
CA MET A 73 9.97 1.65 7.41
C MET A 73 8.69 1.59 8.24
N LEU A 74 8.82 1.34 9.55
CA LEU A 74 7.71 1.33 10.50
C LEU A 74 6.94 2.65 10.42
N GLN A 75 7.63 3.78 10.64
CA GLN A 75 7.01 5.10 10.58
C GLN A 75 6.37 5.37 9.22
N ARG A 76 7.02 4.98 8.12
CA ARG A 76 6.50 5.21 6.76
C ARG A 76 5.17 4.48 6.52
N TYR A 77 5.12 3.18 6.79
CA TYR A 77 3.92 2.37 6.50
C TYR A 77 2.78 2.67 7.47
N GLU A 78 3.08 2.77 8.76
CA GLU A 78 2.09 3.09 9.80
C GLU A 78 1.45 4.46 9.53
N SER A 79 2.26 5.48 9.27
CA SER A 79 1.83 6.86 9.02
C SER A 79 0.85 6.98 7.87
N VAL A 80 1.11 6.29 6.75
CA VAL A 80 0.26 6.34 5.55
C VAL A 80 -1.01 5.53 5.78
N ALA A 81 -0.91 4.31 6.31
CA ALA A 81 -2.08 3.46 6.58
C ALA A 81 -3.06 4.11 7.56
N ARG A 82 -2.54 4.80 8.58
CA ARG A 82 -3.34 5.54 9.57
C ARG A 82 -4.04 6.75 8.97
N ARG A 83 -3.35 7.50 8.10
CA ARG A 83 -3.88 8.75 7.52
C ARG A 83 -4.76 8.54 6.29
N VAL A 84 -4.63 7.40 5.61
CA VAL A 84 -5.46 7.00 4.48
C VAL A 84 -6.27 5.78 4.91
N PRO A 85 -7.44 5.97 5.55
CA PRO A 85 -8.24 4.86 6.07
C PRO A 85 -8.76 3.97 4.94
N PRO A 86 -9.13 2.70 5.21
CA PRO A 86 -9.57 1.75 4.18
C PRO A 86 -10.65 2.29 3.23
N LYS A 87 -11.60 3.09 3.72
CA LYS A 87 -12.65 3.76 2.92
C LYS A 87 -12.13 4.73 1.85
N ASN A 88 -10.92 5.27 2.01
CA ASN A 88 -10.30 6.19 1.06
C ASN A 88 -9.40 5.46 0.06
N ARG A 89 -8.95 4.23 0.39
CA ARG A 89 -7.98 3.49 -0.42
C ARG A 89 -8.63 2.98 -1.69
N ARG A 90 -7.87 3.03 -2.78
CA ARG A 90 -8.30 2.61 -4.11
C ARG A 90 -7.36 1.53 -4.64
N PRO A 91 -7.81 0.27 -4.78
CA PRO A 91 -6.94 -0.85 -5.15
C PRO A 91 -6.34 -0.68 -6.56
N GLY A 92 -6.99 0.11 -7.43
CA GLY A 92 -6.49 0.47 -8.76
C GLY A 92 -5.27 1.40 -8.75
N LEU A 93 -5.00 2.09 -7.64
CA LEU A 93 -3.87 3.02 -7.51
C LEU A 93 -2.69 2.43 -6.73
N SER A 94 -1.49 2.95 -7.00
CA SER A 94 -0.27 2.57 -6.27
C SER A 94 -0.30 3.05 -4.81
N TRP A 95 0.41 2.38 -3.91
CA TRP A 95 0.59 2.88 -2.53
C TRP A 95 1.21 4.29 -2.52
N SER A 96 2.17 4.57 -3.42
CA SER A 96 2.82 5.87 -3.56
C SER A 96 1.85 6.99 -3.96
N SER A 97 0.81 6.68 -4.75
CA SER A 97 -0.27 7.63 -5.07
C SER A 97 -1.02 8.06 -3.81
N HIS A 98 -1.32 7.13 -2.92
CA HIS A 98 -1.96 7.42 -1.65
C HIS A 98 -1.02 8.16 -0.68
N ALA A 99 0.24 7.75 -0.61
CA ALA A 99 1.25 8.40 0.22
C ALA A 99 1.46 9.88 -0.15
N ALA A 100 1.37 10.22 -1.44
CA ALA A 100 1.49 11.59 -1.93
C ALA A 100 0.43 12.55 -1.36
N ILE A 101 -0.75 12.01 -0.99
CA ILE A 101 -1.91 12.78 -0.54
C ILE A 101 -2.33 12.45 0.89
N ALA A 102 -1.59 11.58 1.59
CA ALA A 102 -1.92 11.13 2.94
C ALA A 102 -2.04 12.25 3.98
N ARG A 103 -1.40 13.41 3.76
CA ARG A 103 -1.49 14.55 4.69
C ARG A 103 -2.70 15.46 4.44
N LEU A 104 -3.47 15.19 3.38
CA LEU A 104 -4.67 15.96 3.07
C LEU A 104 -5.85 15.53 3.96
N PRO A 105 -6.83 16.41 4.19
CA PRO A 105 -8.12 16.04 4.78
C PRO A 105 -8.85 14.95 3.98
N ASP A 106 -9.63 14.10 4.66
CA ASP A 106 -10.36 12.96 4.08
C ASP A 106 -11.14 13.31 2.81
N ASP A 107 -11.83 14.45 2.78
CA ASP A 107 -12.62 14.91 1.64
C ASP A 107 -11.76 15.13 0.38
N LEU A 108 -10.59 15.72 0.54
CA LEU A 108 -9.64 15.92 -0.55
C LEU A 108 -8.98 14.62 -0.97
N GLN A 109 -8.69 13.71 -0.03
CA GLN A 109 -8.14 12.41 -0.37
C GLN A 109 -9.10 11.62 -1.27
N ILE A 110 -10.37 11.51 -0.87
CA ILE A 110 -11.40 10.77 -1.62
C ILE A 110 -11.54 11.33 -3.03
N ARG A 111 -11.63 12.67 -3.15
CA ARG A 111 -11.78 13.36 -4.44
C ARG A 111 -10.57 13.14 -5.34
N LEU A 112 -9.36 13.45 -4.85
CA LEU A 112 -8.15 13.38 -5.68
C LEU A 112 -7.80 11.95 -6.09
N LEU A 113 -8.05 10.95 -5.24
CA LEU A 113 -7.87 9.55 -5.62
C LEU A 113 -8.90 9.10 -6.66
N ALA A 114 -10.15 9.59 -6.60
CA ALA A 114 -11.15 9.34 -7.65
C ALA A 114 -10.71 9.95 -8.99
N ASP A 115 -10.25 11.20 -8.95
CA ASP A 115 -9.74 11.90 -10.13
C ASP A 115 -8.51 11.19 -10.70
N ALA A 116 -7.64 10.66 -9.85
CA ALA A 116 -6.46 9.93 -10.29
C ALA A 116 -6.80 8.62 -11.01
N GLU A 117 -7.79 7.85 -10.54
CA GLU A 117 -8.25 6.65 -11.26
C GLU A 117 -8.86 7.02 -12.62
N LYS A 118 -9.66 8.09 -12.67
CA LYS A 118 -10.33 8.54 -13.89
C LYS A 118 -9.34 9.06 -14.94
N ASN A 119 -8.34 9.83 -14.51
CA ASN A 119 -7.42 10.54 -15.39
C ASN A 119 -6.07 9.84 -15.57
N GLY A 120 -5.86 8.68 -14.93
CA GLY A 120 -4.60 7.94 -14.99
C GLY A 120 -3.43 8.62 -14.29
N TRP A 121 -3.69 9.45 -13.28
CA TRP A 121 -2.64 10.20 -12.57
C TRP A 121 -1.76 9.30 -11.72
N ASN A 122 -0.45 9.53 -11.80
CA ASN A 122 0.53 8.88 -10.94
C ASN A 122 0.79 9.72 -9.67
N SER A 123 1.71 9.25 -8.81
CA SER A 123 2.02 9.94 -7.56
C SER A 123 2.61 11.35 -7.74
N THR A 124 3.31 11.61 -8.84
CA THR A 124 3.87 12.94 -9.16
C THR A 124 2.75 13.91 -9.51
N ASP A 125 1.84 13.49 -10.38
CA ASP A 125 0.65 14.29 -10.75
C ASP A 125 -0.19 14.61 -9.51
N LEU A 126 -0.44 13.60 -8.65
CA LEU A 126 -1.18 13.78 -7.40
C LEU A 126 -0.52 14.78 -6.45
N ARG A 127 0.81 14.90 -6.41
CA ARG A 127 1.48 15.94 -5.60
C ARG A 127 1.22 17.34 -6.14
N VAL A 128 1.16 17.50 -7.46
CA VAL A 128 0.80 18.78 -8.09
C VAL A 128 -0.64 19.14 -7.72
N GLN A 129 -1.57 18.22 -7.97
CA GLN A 129 -3.00 18.40 -7.72
C GLN A 129 -3.32 18.63 -6.24
N ALA A 130 -2.58 17.98 -5.33
CA ALA A 130 -2.69 18.21 -3.89
C ALA A 130 -2.33 19.64 -3.48
N ARG A 131 -1.27 20.21 -4.06
CA ARG A 131 -0.86 21.60 -3.76
C ARG A 131 -1.91 22.59 -4.23
N GLU A 132 -2.44 22.40 -5.44
CA GLU A 132 -3.50 23.23 -6.02
C GLU A 132 -4.78 23.16 -5.18
N ALA A 133 -5.19 21.95 -4.79
CA ALA A 133 -6.37 21.73 -3.96
C ALA A 133 -6.26 22.39 -2.56
N LEU A 134 -5.07 22.37 -1.95
CA LEU A 134 -4.82 23.03 -0.68
C LEU A 134 -4.84 24.56 -0.79
N ALA A 135 -4.23 25.11 -1.84
CA ALA A 135 -4.23 26.56 -2.09
C ALA A 135 -5.67 27.08 -2.24
N ALA A 136 -6.46 26.46 -3.12
CA ALA A 136 -7.86 26.83 -3.35
C ALA A 136 -8.72 26.72 -2.07
N ARG A 137 -8.47 25.71 -1.22
CA ARG A 137 -9.18 25.54 0.05
C ARG A 137 -8.85 26.63 1.08
N ASN A 138 -7.63 27.15 1.07
CA ASN A 138 -7.21 28.21 1.98
C ASN A 138 -7.77 29.56 1.55
N GLU A 139 -7.82 29.83 0.25
CA GLU A 139 -8.42 31.05 -0.32
C GLU A 139 -9.92 31.15 -0.03
N GLY A 140 -10.66 30.03 -0.11
CA GLY A 140 -12.09 30.00 0.21
C GLY A 140 -12.44 30.07 1.70
N ARG A 141 -11.45 30.11 2.60
CA ARG A 141 -11.64 30.25 4.06
C ARG A 141 -11.26 31.63 4.60
N GLY A 142 -10.66 32.49 3.77
CA GLY A 142 -10.35 33.90 4.08
C GLY A 142 -11.48 34.82 3.65
#